data_AF-A0A4S2FBQ5-F1
#
_entry.id   AF-A0A4S2FBQ5-F1
#
_cell.length_a   1.000
_cell.length_b   1.000
_cell.length_c   1.000
_cell.angle_alpha   90.00
_cell.angle_beta   90.00
_cell.angle_gamma   90.00
#
_symmetry.space_group_name_H-M   'P 1'
#
loop_
_entity.id
_entity.type
_entity.pdbx_description
1 polymer ?
#
loop_
_entity_poly.entity_id
_entity_poly.type
_entity_poly.pdbx_seq_one_letter_code
_entity_poly.pdbx_strand_id
1 'polypeptide(L)'
;MNNSSKEENKKVLLDPQPALQFIFAMFALFTWLGVLVKVPNDSAITMGILEISLGAAAFAGSILNLIRGDQQGNINLILSVILGFSGGITQIVSVVAHQNHLVFHPWISSVVLLVGAIYMACFLPLLTKKPLYQLVSHLSVVLGFLFSSLSMLLAQPSWRVIGAWCLFVFALTALYAGISNMYNEMGIRIWQGKSLADYLKK
;
A
#
# COMPACT_ATOMS: atom_id res chain seq x y z
N MET A 1 -11.65 50.70 -2.03
CA MET A 1 -10.24 50.38 -2.32
C MET A 1 -9.96 48.94 -1.88
N ASN A 2 -9.70 48.09 -2.89
CA ASN A 2 -9.07 46.76 -2.89
C ASN A 2 -9.40 45.70 -1.82
N ASN A 3 -10.39 44.87 -2.13
CA ASN A 3 -10.50 43.48 -1.63
C ASN A 3 -10.13 42.43 -2.71
N SER A 4 -9.49 42.81 -3.82
CA SER A 4 -9.33 41.91 -4.99
C SER A 4 -7.93 41.28 -5.17
N SER A 5 -7.07 41.26 -4.15
CA SER A 5 -5.68 40.79 -4.32
C SER A 5 -5.23 39.65 -3.39
N LYS A 6 -6.17 38.85 -2.86
CA LYS A 6 -5.84 37.64 -2.08
C LYS A 6 -6.27 36.31 -2.73
N GLU A 7 -6.64 36.34 -4.01
CA GLU A 7 -6.98 35.13 -4.78
C GLU A 7 -5.93 34.69 -5.80
N GLU A 8 -4.77 35.35 -5.84
CA GLU A 8 -3.70 34.93 -6.76
C GLU A 8 -2.73 33.96 -6.07
N ASN A 9 -2.59 32.78 -6.67
CA ASN A 9 -1.57 31.74 -6.42
C ASN A 9 -1.78 30.71 -5.30
N LYS A 10 -2.99 30.15 -5.14
CA LYS A 10 -3.06 28.74 -4.71
C LYS A 10 -2.59 27.89 -5.90
N LYS A 11 -1.31 27.49 -5.90
CA LYS A 11 -0.84 26.41 -6.79
C LYS A 11 -1.84 25.26 -6.65
N VAL A 12 -2.60 24.99 -7.70
CA VAL A 12 -3.51 23.84 -7.74
C VAL A 12 -2.61 22.62 -7.79
N LEU A 13 -2.28 22.09 -6.61
CA LEU A 13 -1.62 20.81 -6.49
C LEU A 13 -2.53 19.78 -7.16
N LEU A 14 -2.01 19.05 -8.14
CA LEU A 14 -2.72 17.92 -8.75
C LEU A 14 -2.84 16.79 -7.73
N ASP A 15 -3.88 15.96 -7.85
CA ASP A 15 -4.13 14.87 -6.90
C ASP A 15 -3.17 13.71 -7.18
N PRO A 16 -2.26 13.37 -6.25
CA PRO A 16 -1.34 12.25 -6.46
C PRO A 16 -2.02 10.89 -6.24
N GLN A 17 -3.27 10.84 -5.75
CA GLN A 17 -3.94 9.59 -5.41
C GLN A 17 -4.00 8.55 -6.55
N PRO A 18 -4.37 8.88 -7.80
CA PRO A 18 -4.40 7.88 -8.87
C PRO A 18 -3.04 7.19 -9.07
N ALA A 19 -1.96 7.97 -9.06
CA ALA A 19 -0.60 7.46 -9.19
C ALA A 19 -0.18 6.64 -7.96
N LEU A 20 -0.55 7.07 -6.76
CA LEU A 20 -0.28 6.32 -5.52
C LEU A 20 -0.97 4.96 -5.51
N GLN A 21 -2.23 4.89 -5.94
CA GLN A 21 -2.95 3.63 -6.02
C GLN A 21 -2.31 2.65 -7.02
N PHE A 22 -1.82 3.16 -8.16
CA PHE A 22 -1.02 2.35 -9.09
C PHE A 22 0.26 1.82 -8.43
N ILE A 23 1.02 2.68 -7.75
CA ILE A 23 2.26 2.29 -7.07
C ILE A 23 1.99 1.20 -6.02
N PHE A 24 0.98 1.38 -5.16
CA PHE A 24 0.63 0.38 -4.14
C PHE A 24 0.10 -0.93 -4.74
N ALA A 25 -0.62 -0.87 -5.85
CA ALA A 25 -1.01 -2.08 -6.56
C ALA A 25 0.20 -2.84 -7.10
N MET A 26 1.19 -2.15 -7.67
CA MET A 26 2.42 -2.77 -8.16
C MET A 26 3.18 -3.47 -7.03
N PHE A 27 3.31 -2.82 -5.88
CA PHE A 27 3.90 -3.43 -4.67
C PHE A 27 3.22 -4.74 -4.28
N ALA A 28 1.90 -4.70 -4.20
CA ALA A 28 1.11 -5.82 -3.75
C ALA A 28 1.13 -6.98 -4.76
N LEU A 29 1.14 -6.68 -6.06
CA LEU A 29 1.34 -7.67 -7.13
C LEU A 29 2.72 -8.30 -7.07
N PHE A 30 3.79 -7.52 -6.89
CA PHE A 30 5.14 -8.06 -6.78
C PHE A 30 5.30 -8.92 -5.53
N THR A 31 4.72 -8.50 -4.40
CA THR A 31 4.72 -9.31 -3.18
C THR A 31 3.97 -10.63 -3.37
N TRP A 32 2.78 -10.59 -3.99
CA TRP A 32 2.00 -11.79 -4.29
C TRP A 32 2.74 -12.73 -5.26
N LEU A 33 3.29 -12.18 -6.35
CA LEU A 33 4.06 -12.93 -7.34
C LEU A 33 5.29 -13.57 -6.70
N GLY A 34 6.00 -12.85 -5.82
CA GLY A 34 7.16 -13.34 -5.10
C GLY A 34 6.89 -14.48 -4.12
N VAL A 35 5.64 -14.64 -3.67
CA VAL A 35 5.23 -15.75 -2.80
C VAL A 35 4.77 -16.95 -3.62
N LEU A 36 4.04 -16.73 -4.73
CA LEU A 36 3.50 -17.84 -5.54
C LEU A 36 4.48 -18.39 -6.57
N VAL A 37 5.32 -17.52 -7.12
CA VAL A 37 6.33 -17.90 -8.10
C VAL A 37 7.68 -17.92 -7.39
N LYS A 38 8.43 -19.01 -7.56
CA LYS A 38 9.79 -19.09 -7.03
C LYS A 38 10.67 -18.14 -7.83
N VAL A 39 10.82 -16.92 -7.32
CA VAL A 39 11.63 -15.87 -7.94
C VAL A 39 13.11 -16.23 -7.88
N PRO A 40 13.85 -16.23 -8.99
CA PRO A 40 15.30 -16.41 -8.99
C PRO A 40 16.01 -15.35 -8.15
N ASN A 41 17.17 -15.68 -7.56
CA ASN A 41 17.91 -14.75 -6.68
C ASN A 41 18.26 -13.42 -7.36
N ASP A 42 18.59 -13.43 -8.66
CA ASP A 42 18.91 -12.20 -9.43
C ASP A 42 17.70 -11.26 -9.54
N SER A 43 16.50 -11.85 -9.61
CA SER A 43 15.25 -11.12 -9.65
C SER A 43 14.89 -10.52 -8.28
N ALA A 44 15.35 -11.09 -7.16
CA ALA A 44 15.09 -10.57 -5.81
C ALA A 44 15.81 -9.23 -5.54
N ILE A 45 17.05 -9.07 -6.01
CA ILE A 45 17.73 -7.76 -5.95
C ILE A 45 16.98 -6.72 -6.78
N THR A 46 16.58 -7.11 -7.99
CA THR A 46 15.82 -6.23 -8.89
C THR A 46 14.49 -5.81 -8.27
N MET A 47 13.76 -6.75 -7.66
CA MET A 47 12.54 -6.46 -6.90
C MET A 47 12.82 -5.51 -5.74
N GLY A 48 13.89 -5.71 -4.97
CA GLY A 48 14.24 -4.83 -3.87
C GLY A 48 14.54 -3.38 -4.31
N ILE A 49 15.23 -3.20 -5.44
CA ILE A 49 15.50 -1.87 -6.01
C ILE A 49 14.21 -1.21 -6.51
N LEU A 50 13.35 -1.97 -7.19
CA LEU A 50 12.04 -1.49 -7.63
C LEU A 50 11.19 -1.06 -6.44
N GLU A 51 11.17 -1.85 -5.37
CA GLU A 51 10.42 -1.55 -4.16
C GLU A 51 10.90 -0.26 -3.48
N ILE A 52 12.21 -0.05 -3.36
CA ILE A 52 12.75 1.21 -2.81
C ILE A 52 12.40 2.41 -3.70
N SER A 53 12.50 2.25 -5.02
CA SER A 53 12.23 3.33 -5.99
C SER A 53 10.76 3.75 -5.96
N LEU A 54 9.86 2.76 -6.01
CA LEU A 54 8.42 2.96 -5.85
C LEU A 54 8.09 3.51 -4.46
N GLY A 55 8.85 3.11 -3.44
CA GLY A 55 8.69 3.54 -2.05
C GLY A 55 8.97 5.02 -1.89
N ALA A 56 10.06 5.51 -2.50
CA ALA A 56 10.40 6.93 -2.53
C ALA A 56 9.33 7.76 -3.25
N ALA A 57 8.81 7.27 -4.39
CA ALA A 57 7.73 7.94 -5.11
C ALA A 57 6.43 7.98 -4.28
N ALA A 58 6.06 6.87 -3.66
CA ALA A 58 4.89 6.78 -2.79
C ALA A 58 5.03 7.66 -1.56
N PHE A 59 6.22 7.73 -0.96
CA PHE A 59 6.51 8.60 0.16
C PHE A 59 6.32 10.07 -0.22
N ALA A 60 6.93 10.51 -1.33
CA ALA A 60 6.78 11.87 -1.84
C ALA A 60 5.31 12.22 -2.12
N GLY A 61 4.57 11.34 -2.81
CA GLY A 61 3.13 11.52 -3.07
C GLY A 61 2.29 11.57 -1.79
N SER A 62 2.67 10.80 -0.76
CA SER A 62 2.00 10.80 0.54
C SER A 62 2.19 12.11 1.29
N ILE A 63 3.41 12.69 1.24
CA ILE A 63 3.67 14.03 1.78
C ILE A 63 2.85 15.09 1.05
N LEU A 64 2.71 15.01 -0.28
CA LEU A 64 1.85 15.92 -1.03
C LEU A 64 0.38 15.82 -0.60
N ASN A 65 -0.13 14.62 -0.32
CA ASN A 65 -1.48 14.44 0.23
C ASN A 65 -1.64 15.09 1.61
N LEU A 66 -0.64 14.96 2.48
CA LEU A 66 -0.66 15.60 3.79
C LEU A 66 -0.65 17.13 3.69
N ILE A 67 0.14 17.69 2.77
CA ILE A 67 0.16 19.13 2.50
C ILE A 67 -1.20 19.64 1.97
N ARG A 68 -1.92 18.80 1.22
CA ARG A 68 -3.30 19.08 0.76
C ARG A 68 -4.36 18.94 1.87
N GLY A 69 -4.01 18.41 3.03
CA GLY A 69 -4.93 18.13 4.13
C GLY A 69 -5.73 16.82 3.96
N ASP A 70 -5.29 15.91 3.09
CA ASP A 70 -5.92 14.59 2.93
C ASP A 70 -5.37 13.59 3.96
N GLN A 71 -6.25 13.10 4.82
CA GLN A 71 -5.92 12.11 5.86
C GLN A 71 -5.44 10.77 5.29
N GLN A 72 -5.76 10.45 4.02
CA GLN A 72 -5.21 9.29 3.33
C GLN A 72 -3.69 9.37 3.17
N GLY A 73 -3.11 10.58 3.27
CA GLY A 73 -1.65 10.76 3.30
C GLY A 73 -0.98 9.98 4.43
N ASN A 74 -1.61 9.84 5.60
CA ASN A 74 -1.06 9.05 6.71
C ASN A 74 -0.99 7.56 6.37
N ILE A 75 -2.08 7.04 5.78
CA ILE A 75 -2.17 5.64 5.36
C ILE A 75 -1.11 5.35 4.29
N ASN A 76 -1.06 6.18 3.25
CA ASN A 76 -0.13 6.01 2.15
C ASN A 76 1.34 6.14 2.60
N LEU A 77 1.63 7.03 3.56
CA LEU A 77 2.98 7.18 4.11
C LEU A 77 3.45 5.89 4.75
N ILE A 78 2.60 5.26 5.57
CA ILE A 78 2.94 4.01 6.26
C ILE A 78 3.06 2.85 5.28
N LEU A 79 2.16 2.76 4.31
CA LEU A 79 2.28 1.79 3.22
C LEU A 79 3.59 1.96 2.45
N SER A 80 4.03 3.19 2.19
CA SER A 80 5.31 3.46 1.50
C SER A 80 6.52 2.99 2.31
N VAL A 81 6.47 3.11 3.64
CA VAL A 81 7.53 2.63 4.54
C VAL A 81 7.58 1.11 4.58
N ILE A 82 6.43 0.46 4.69
CA ILE A 82 6.34 -1.00 4.83
C ILE A 82 6.65 -1.70 3.50
N LEU A 83 5.89 -1.37 2.45
CA LEU A 83 6.00 -2.03 1.15
C LEU A 83 7.23 -1.58 0.37
N GLY A 84 7.59 -0.30 0.49
CA GLY A 84 8.72 0.28 -0.22
C GLY A 84 10.05 0.02 0.47
N PHE A 85 10.29 0.76 1.55
CA PHE A 85 11.60 0.75 2.20
C PHE A 85 11.87 -0.57 2.93
N SER A 86 11.00 -1.00 3.83
CA SER A 86 11.22 -2.22 4.61
C SER A 86 11.25 -3.47 3.74
N GLY A 87 10.30 -3.60 2.80
CA GLY A 87 10.28 -4.69 1.81
C GLY A 87 11.56 -4.73 0.99
N GLY A 88 11.89 -3.62 0.34
CA GLY A 88 13.02 -3.59 -0.59
C GLY A 88 14.37 -3.78 0.08
N ILE A 89 14.59 -3.17 1.26
CA ILE A 89 15.80 -3.37 2.04
C ILE A 89 15.92 -4.85 2.47
N THR A 90 14.82 -5.47 2.91
CA THR A 90 14.83 -6.89 3.32
C THR A 90 15.21 -7.79 2.15
N GLN A 91 14.70 -7.53 0.94
CA GLN A 91 15.08 -8.31 -0.25
C GLN A 91 16.58 -8.18 -0.54
N ILE A 92 17.10 -6.96 -0.62
CA ILE A 92 18.52 -6.71 -0.93
C ILE A 92 19.43 -7.35 0.13
N VAL A 93 19.15 -7.08 1.41
CA VAL A 93 19.96 -7.60 2.52
C VAL A 93 19.92 -9.13 2.57
N SER A 94 18.77 -9.75 2.25
CA SER A 94 18.66 -11.21 2.23
C SER A 94 19.58 -11.85 1.18
N VAL A 95 19.68 -11.25 -0.01
CA VAL A 95 20.56 -11.76 -1.08
C VAL A 95 22.03 -11.49 -0.74
N VAL A 96 22.36 -10.30 -0.26
CA VAL A 96 23.74 -9.96 0.14
C VAL A 96 24.21 -10.86 1.28
N ALA A 97 23.37 -11.13 2.28
CA ALA A 97 23.68 -12.03 3.38
C ALA A 97 23.95 -13.45 2.87
N HIS A 98 23.11 -13.96 1.96
CA HIS A 98 23.31 -15.27 1.35
C HIS A 98 24.63 -15.36 0.57
N GLN A 99 24.98 -14.33 -0.21
CA GLN A 99 26.25 -14.26 -0.94
C GLN A 99 27.49 -14.22 -0.02
N ASN A 100 27.36 -13.64 1.18
CA ASN A 100 28.44 -13.54 2.16
C ASN A 100 28.41 -14.65 3.23
N HIS A 101 27.57 -15.68 3.06
CA HIS A 101 27.39 -16.77 4.04
C HIS A 101 26.97 -16.30 5.44
N LEU A 102 26.27 -15.17 5.53
CA LEU A 102 25.70 -14.63 6.77
C LEU A 102 24.28 -15.15 6.99
N VAL A 103 23.94 -15.43 8.25
CA VAL A 103 22.57 -15.83 8.62
C VAL A 103 21.68 -14.60 8.64
N PHE A 104 20.76 -14.50 7.68
CA PHE A 104 19.72 -13.46 7.68
C PHE A 104 18.47 -13.96 8.40
N HIS A 105 18.14 -13.32 9.52
CA HIS A 105 16.88 -13.58 10.22
C HIS A 105 15.81 -12.58 9.76
N PRO A 106 14.73 -13.01 9.09
CA PRO A 106 13.70 -12.11 8.55
C PRO A 106 12.75 -11.53 9.60
N TRP A 107 12.90 -11.88 10.89
CA TRP A 107 12.02 -11.48 11.99
C TRP A 107 11.82 -9.97 12.13
N ILE A 108 12.86 -9.16 11.86
CA ILE A 108 12.78 -7.70 11.94
C ILE A 108 11.74 -7.18 10.93
N SER A 109 11.75 -7.70 9.69
CA SER A 109 10.75 -7.33 8.69
C SER A 109 9.35 -7.79 9.09
N SER A 110 9.22 -8.91 9.79
CA SER A 110 7.93 -9.39 10.31
C SER A 110 7.38 -8.44 11.37
N VAL A 111 8.21 -7.95 12.29
CA VAL A 111 7.79 -6.98 13.31
C VAL A 111 7.30 -5.67 12.66
N VAL A 112 7.99 -5.19 11.63
CA VAL A 112 7.56 -3.99 10.88
C VAL A 112 6.18 -4.21 10.24
N LEU A 113 5.96 -5.38 9.61
CA LEU A 113 4.66 -5.74 9.04
C LEU A 113 3.57 -5.84 10.12
N LEU A 114 3.87 -6.40 11.29
CA LEU A 114 2.92 -6.53 12.39
C LEU A 114 2.47 -5.18 12.93
N VAL A 115 3.43 -4.31 13.26
CA VAL A 115 3.15 -2.96 13.76
C VAL A 115 2.37 -2.15 12.72
N GLY A 116 2.76 -2.29 11.44
CA GLY A 116 2.04 -1.73 10.31
C GLY A 116 0.60 -2.20 10.22
N ALA A 117 0.35 -3.51 10.34
CA ALA A 117 -0.99 -4.09 10.31
C ALA A 117 -1.86 -3.56 11.46
N ILE A 118 -1.32 -3.49 12.68
CA ILE A 118 -2.02 -2.97 13.85
C ILE A 118 -2.40 -1.50 13.65
N TYR A 119 -1.45 -0.67 13.22
CA TYR A 119 -1.70 0.75 12.99
C TYR A 119 -2.74 0.96 11.88
N MET A 120 -2.64 0.21 10.79
CA MET A 120 -3.60 0.25 9.69
C MET A 120 -5.00 -0.20 10.14
N ALA A 121 -5.11 -1.20 11.02
CA ALA A 121 -6.38 -1.65 11.56
C ALA A 121 -7.14 -0.54 12.31
N CYS A 122 -6.43 0.41 12.93
CA CYS A 122 -7.05 1.55 13.62
C CYS A 122 -7.88 2.46 12.68
N PHE A 123 -7.65 2.42 11.36
CA PHE A 123 -8.44 3.20 10.39
C PHE A 123 -9.72 2.49 9.93
N LEU A 124 -9.91 1.20 10.23
CA LEU A 124 -11.08 0.43 9.80
C LEU A 124 -12.43 1.11 10.18
N PRO A 125 -12.61 1.66 11.39
CA PRO A 125 -13.86 2.33 11.74
C PRO A 125 -14.19 3.53 10.83
N LEU A 126 -13.18 4.28 10.40
CA LEU A 126 -13.34 5.45 9.53
C LEU A 126 -13.81 5.07 8.13
N LEU A 127 -13.45 3.87 7.66
CA LEU A 127 -13.76 3.37 6.32
C LEU A 127 -15.17 2.76 6.19
N THR A 128 -15.88 2.54 7.30
CA THR A 128 -17.27 2.04 7.28
C THR A 128 -18.24 2.98 6.54
N LYS A 129 -17.91 4.28 6.51
CA LYS A 129 -18.67 5.34 5.80
C LYS A 129 -18.21 5.56 4.36
N LYS A 130 -17.13 4.90 3.94
CA LYS A 130 -16.57 4.99 2.59
C LYS A 130 -17.14 3.88 1.69
N PRO A 131 -16.99 3.98 0.36
CA PRO A 131 -17.44 2.93 -0.54
C PRO A 131 -16.84 1.57 -0.18
N LEU A 132 -17.63 0.50 -0.32
CA LEU A 132 -17.28 -0.84 0.17
C LEU A 132 -15.92 -1.33 -0.35
N TYR A 133 -15.56 -1.02 -1.59
CA TYR A 133 -14.26 -1.45 -2.13
C TYR A 133 -13.07 -0.87 -1.37
N GLN A 134 -13.18 0.34 -0.79
CA GLN A 134 -12.10 0.94 0.02
C GLN A 134 -11.94 0.20 1.34
N LEU A 135 -13.06 -0.22 1.94
CA LEU A 135 -13.04 -1.04 3.15
C LEU A 135 -12.42 -2.41 2.86
N VAL A 136 -12.83 -3.06 1.76
CA VAL A 136 -12.27 -4.34 1.32
C VAL A 136 -10.77 -4.20 1.05
N SER A 137 -10.37 -3.19 0.30
CA SER A 137 -8.98 -2.86 -0.01
C SER A 137 -8.14 -2.75 1.26
N HIS A 138 -8.59 -1.95 2.22
CA HIS A 138 -7.87 -1.71 3.47
C HIS A 138 -7.83 -2.94 4.38
N LEU A 139 -8.94 -3.67 4.49
CA LEU A 139 -8.99 -4.93 5.23
C LEU A 139 -8.04 -5.97 4.63
N SER A 140 -7.98 -6.04 3.30
CA SER A 140 -7.07 -6.91 2.57
C SER A 140 -5.60 -6.59 2.84
N VAL A 141 -5.20 -5.32 2.94
CA VAL A 141 -3.83 -4.96 3.37
C VAL A 141 -3.58 -5.39 4.80
N VAL A 142 -4.49 -5.06 5.72
CA VAL A 142 -4.35 -5.37 7.14
C VAL A 142 -4.16 -6.87 7.35
N LEU A 143 -5.04 -7.69 6.74
CA LEU A 143 -4.94 -9.14 6.80
C LEU A 143 -3.70 -9.65 6.09
N GLY A 144 -3.35 -9.08 4.94
CA GLY A 144 -2.14 -9.41 4.19
C GLY A 144 -0.88 -9.27 5.02
N PHE A 145 -0.70 -8.14 5.71
CA PHE A 145 0.43 -7.89 6.60
C PHE A 145 0.39 -8.76 7.86
N LEU A 146 -0.79 -8.92 8.46
CA LEU A 146 -0.96 -9.73 9.66
C LEU A 146 -0.56 -11.19 9.40
N PHE A 147 -1.12 -11.81 8.36
CA PHE A 147 -0.81 -13.20 8.02
C PHE A 147 0.63 -13.37 7.53
N SER A 148 1.16 -12.42 6.75
CA SER A 148 2.56 -12.45 6.32
C SER A 148 3.52 -12.37 7.51
N SER A 149 3.25 -11.48 8.47
CA SER A 149 4.06 -11.37 9.69
C SER A 149 3.97 -12.63 10.56
N LEU A 150 2.75 -13.08 10.87
CA LEU A 150 2.54 -14.24 11.73
C LEU A 150 3.11 -15.52 11.11
N SER A 151 3.09 -15.64 9.78
CA SER A 151 3.71 -16.78 9.09
C SER A 151 5.21 -16.90 9.40
N MET A 152 5.92 -15.78 9.50
CA MET A 152 7.35 -15.74 9.79
C MET A 152 7.63 -15.91 11.28
N LEU A 153 6.84 -15.24 12.15
CA LEU A 153 7.02 -15.31 13.60
C LEU A 153 6.68 -16.68 14.20
N LEU A 154 5.65 -17.35 13.66
CA LEU A 154 5.18 -18.65 14.15
C LEU A 154 5.65 -19.82 13.27
N ALA A 155 6.51 -19.57 12.28
CA ALA A 155 6.99 -20.56 11.32
C ALA A 155 5.85 -21.38 10.67
N GLN A 156 4.79 -20.69 10.21
CA GLN A 156 3.62 -21.27 9.55
C GLN A 156 3.55 -20.85 8.06
N PRO A 157 4.15 -21.60 7.12
CA PRO A 157 4.26 -21.20 5.72
C PRO A 157 2.92 -21.01 5.00
N SER A 158 1.89 -21.77 5.39
CA SER A 158 0.55 -21.68 4.80
C SER A 158 -0.08 -20.30 5.00
N TRP A 159 0.20 -19.64 6.12
CA TRP A 159 -0.33 -18.30 6.41
C TRP A 159 0.29 -17.25 5.49
N ARG A 160 1.53 -17.46 5.03
CA ARG A 160 2.17 -16.57 4.05
C ARG A 160 1.41 -16.56 2.73
N VAL A 161 0.90 -17.71 2.30
CA VAL A 161 0.10 -17.85 1.08
C VAL A 161 -1.24 -17.13 1.22
N ILE A 162 -1.91 -17.27 2.38
CA ILE A 162 -3.14 -16.54 2.68
C ILE A 162 -2.90 -15.03 2.64
N GLY A 163 -1.83 -14.56 3.29
CA GLY A 163 -1.43 -13.15 3.29
C GLY A 163 -1.17 -12.61 1.87
N ALA A 164 -0.49 -13.39 1.02
CA ALA A 164 -0.25 -13.02 -0.37
C ALA A 164 -1.57 -12.83 -1.14
N TRP A 165 -2.53 -13.74 -1.00
CA TRP A 165 -3.84 -13.59 -1.66
C TRP A 165 -4.62 -12.38 -1.17
N CYS A 166 -4.53 -12.04 0.11
CA CYS A 166 -5.08 -10.79 0.62
C CYS A 166 -4.43 -9.57 -0.07
N LEU A 167 -3.10 -9.56 -0.22
CA LEU A 167 -2.41 -8.49 -0.94
C LEU A 167 -2.80 -8.43 -2.43
N PHE A 168 -3.07 -9.56 -3.07
CA PHE A 168 -3.60 -9.58 -4.44
C PHE A 168 -4.97 -8.88 -4.55
N VAL A 169 -5.89 -9.16 -3.61
CA VAL A 169 -7.19 -8.45 -3.56
C VAL A 169 -6.99 -6.95 -3.34
N PHE A 170 -6.06 -6.57 -2.46
CA PHE A 170 -5.67 -5.18 -2.30
C PHE A 170 -5.17 -4.56 -3.62
N ALA A 171 -4.32 -5.26 -4.38
CA ALA A 171 -3.82 -4.77 -5.65
C ALA A 171 -4.94 -4.50 -6.66
N LEU A 172 -5.89 -5.44 -6.82
CA LEU A 172 -7.01 -5.29 -7.73
C LEU A 172 -7.91 -4.10 -7.35
N THR A 173 -8.19 -3.95 -6.06
CA THR A 173 -9.01 -2.85 -5.56
C THR A 173 -8.30 -1.50 -5.67
N ALA A 174 -6.98 -1.45 -5.47
CA ALA A 174 -6.16 -0.27 -5.67
C ALA A 174 -6.09 0.12 -7.16
N LEU A 175 -5.88 -0.82 -8.09
CA LEU A 175 -5.93 -0.54 -9.53
C LEU A 175 -7.30 0.02 -9.93
N TYR A 176 -8.37 -0.61 -9.46
CA TYR A 176 -9.73 -0.14 -9.71
C TYR A 176 -9.93 1.28 -9.18
N ALA A 177 -9.46 1.58 -7.96
CA ALA A 177 -9.54 2.91 -7.38
C ALA A 177 -8.74 3.96 -8.19
N GLY A 178 -7.50 3.61 -8.60
CA GLY A 178 -6.64 4.47 -9.39
C GLY A 178 -7.25 4.82 -10.74
N ILE A 179 -7.75 3.80 -11.46
CA ILE A 179 -8.46 3.98 -12.74
C ILE A 179 -9.73 4.80 -12.52
N SER A 180 -10.57 4.46 -11.53
CA SER A 180 -11.80 5.20 -11.24
C SER A 180 -11.54 6.68 -10.98
N ASN A 181 -10.52 7.00 -10.18
CA ASN A 181 -10.17 8.38 -9.88
C ASN A 181 -9.63 9.12 -11.10
N MET A 182 -8.80 8.50 -11.92
CA MET A 182 -8.30 9.09 -13.17
C MET A 182 -9.44 9.41 -14.14
N TYR A 183 -10.40 8.50 -14.33
CA TYR A 183 -11.57 8.75 -15.17
C TYR A 183 -12.48 9.84 -14.61
N ASN A 184 -12.65 9.91 -13.28
CA ASN A 184 -13.43 10.97 -12.63
C ASN A 184 -12.82 12.35 -12.88
N GLU A 185 -11.49 12.48 -12.89
CA GLU A 185 -10.80 13.72 -13.26
C GLU A 185 -11.03 14.12 -14.72
N MET A 186 -11.23 13.15 -15.61
CA MET A 186 -11.60 13.37 -17.01
C MET A 186 -13.11 13.64 -17.20
N GLY A 187 -13.90 13.72 -16.12
CA GLY A 187 -15.34 13.95 -16.14
C GLY A 187 -16.19 12.70 -16.38
N ILE A 188 -15.58 11.51 -16.45
CA ILE A 188 -16.27 10.24 -16.64
C ILE A 188 -16.47 9.55 -15.30
N ARG A 189 -17.72 9.42 -14.84
CA ARG A 189 -18.02 8.79 -13.55
C ARG A 189 -18.04 7.27 -13.65
N ILE A 190 -17.04 6.61 -13.07
CA ILE A 190 -17.05 5.16 -12.84
C ILE A 190 -17.75 4.87 -11.51
N TRP A 191 -18.69 3.92 -11.50
CA TRP A 191 -19.52 3.63 -10.33
C TRP A 191 -18.73 3.02 -9.18
N GLN A 192 -18.53 3.77 -8.10
CA GLN A 192 -17.70 3.38 -6.96
C GLN A 192 -18.40 2.53 -5.87
N GLY A 193 -19.68 2.20 -6.03
CA GLY A 193 -20.41 1.39 -5.04
C GLY A 193 -20.97 2.17 -3.85
N LYS A 194 -21.79 1.48 -3.03
CA LYS A 194 -22.37 2.01 -1.79
C LYS A 194 -21.43 1.80 -0.59
N SER A 195 -21.65 2.55 0.48
CA SER A 195 -20.90 2.34 1.73
C SER A 195 -21.46 1.17 2.54
N LEU A 196 -20.66 0.59 3.44
CA LEU A 196 -21.13 -0.46 4.34
C LEU A 196 -22.29 0.04 5.22
N ALA A 197 -22.21 1.28 5.69
CA ALA A 197 -23.27 1.92 6.46
C ALA A 197 -24.60 1.99 5.70
N ASP A 198 -24.59 2.11 4.37
CA ASP A 198 -25.80 2.12 3.56
C ASP A 198 -26.42 0.72 3.41
N TYR A 199 -25.60 -0.33 3.48
CA TYR A 199 -26.08 -1.71 3.49
C TYR A 199 -26.69 -2.10 4.84
N LEU A 200 -26.11 -1.61 5.95
CA LEU A 200 -26.58 -1.89 7.31
C LEU A 200 -27.85 -1.14 7.72
N LYS A 201 -28.31 -0.18 6.90
CA LYS A 201 -29.57 0.56 7.10
C LYS A 201 -30.79 -0.13 6.45
N LYS A 202 -30.58 -1.27 5.80
CA LYS A 202 -31.65 -2.12 5.25
C LYS A 202 -31.93 -3.28 6.18
#